data_AF-A0MTR5-F1
#
_entry.id   AF-A0MTR5-F1
#
_cell.length_a   1.000
_cell.length_b   1.000
_cell.length_c   1.000
_cell.angle_alpha   90.00
_cell.angle_beta   90.00
_cell.angle_gamma   90.00
#
_symmetry.space_group_name_H-M   'P 1'
#
loop_
_entity.id
_entity.type
_entity.pdbx_description
1 polymer ?
#
loop_
_entity_poly.entity_id
_entity_poly.type
_entity_poly.pdbx_seq_one_letter_code
_entity_poly.pdbx_strand_id
1 'polypeptide(L)'
;AELNRAPFDFSEGESELVSGYNVEFSSVAFVLLFLSEYGSLIFFCVLSSVMFFNFSMVFSFLMFSLLIFIRSSFPRYRYDLMMSLFWFKLLPISLIILGYYVVLFF
;
A
#
# COMPACT_ATOMS: atom_id res chain seq x y z
N ALA A 1 -2.98 0.03 -0.74
CA ALA A 1 -3.64 1.35 -0.78
C ALA A 1 -2.68 2.43 -0.29
N GLU A 2 -2.18 2.36 0.95
CA GLU A 2 -1.27 3.39 1.51
C GLU A 2 -0.03 3.73 0.66
N LEU A 3 0.53 2.73 -0.02
CA LEU A 3 1.74 2.90 -0.83
C LEU A 3 1.49 3.42 -2.25
N ASN A 4 0.24 3.69 -2.63
CA ASN A 4 -0.15 4.09 -3.99
C ASN A 4 0.48 3.19 -5.08
N ARG A 5 0.52 1.86 -4.84
CA ARG A 5 1.05 0.87 -5.79
C ARG A 5 -0.05 -0.03 -6.32
N ALA A 6 0.15 -0.50 -7.55
CA ALA A 6 -0.79 -1.40 -8.22
C ALA A 6 -1.05 -2.63 -7.34
N PRO A 7 -2.32 -3.05 -7.16
CA PRO A 7 -3.51 -2.67 -7.92
C PRO A 7 -4.24 -1.37 -7.48
N PHE A 8 -3.76 -0.65 -6.46
CA PHE A 8 -4.36 0.57 -5.91
C PHE A 8 -3.62 1.86 -6.30
N ASP A 9 -3.25 1.97 -7.57
CA ASP A 9 -2.38 3.02 -8.12
C ASP A 9 -3.20 4.09 -8.86
N PHE A 10 -3.97 4.90 -8.12
CA PHE A 10 -4.94 5.84 -8.72
C PHE A 10 -4.34 7.22 -9.01
N SER A 11 -3.51 7.75 -8.12
CA SER A 11 -2.92 9.09 -8.31
C SER A 11 -2.04 9.18 -9.56
N GLU A 12 -1.50 8.04 -10.00
CA GLU A 12 -0.72 7.88 -11.23
C GLU A 12 -1.50 7.11 -12.32
N GLY A 13 -2.65 6.53 -11.99
CA GLY A 13 -3.43 5.67 -12.88
C GLY A 13 -4.62 6.32 -13.56
N GLU A 14 -5.30 7.27 -12.91
CA GLU A 14 -6.38 8.09 -13.53
C GLU A 14 -5.82 9.09 -14.56
N SER A 15 -4.50 9.10 -14.71
CA SER A 15 -3.72 9.98 -15.53
C SER A 15 -3.23 9.28 -16.80
N GLU A 16 -4.04 8.39 -17.35
CA GLU A 16 -3.78 7.66 -18.59
C GLU A 16 -3.72 8.57 -19.85
N LEU A 17 -3.85 9.89 -19.69
CA LEU A 17 -3.61 10.91 -20.72
C LEU A 17 -2.31 11.74 -20.52
N VAL A 18 -1.84 11.92 -19.28
CA VAL A 18 -0.68 12.76 -18.90
C VAL A 18 -0.27 12.30 -17.49
N SER A 19 1.02 12.10 -17.15
CA SER A 19 1.54 11.36 -15.95
C SER A 19 1.21 11.91 -14.54
N GLY A 20 -0.06 12.21 -14.28
CA GLY A 20 -0.62 12.52 -12.97
C GLY A 20 0.00 13.77 -12.37
N TYR A 21 0.32 13.68 -11.08
CA TYR A 21 1.00 14.75 -10.37
C TYR A 21 2.48 14.88 -10.74
N ASN A 22 3.10 13.86 -11.37
CA ASN A 22 4.51 13.86 -11.74
C ASN A 22 4.86 14.81 -12.90
N VAL A 23 3.85 15.36 -13.58
CA VAL A 23 3.98 16.16 -14.81
C VAL A 23 4.50 17.56 -14.52
N GLU A 24 4.16 18.10 -13.35
CA GLU A 24 4.52 19.45 -12.94
C GLU A 24 5.95 19.53 -12.39
N PHE A 25 6.55 18.39 -12.07
CA PHE A 25 7.87 18.32 -11.45
C PHE A 25 8.96 18.05 -12.47
N SER A 26 10.01 18.89 -12.42
CA SER A 26 11.22 18.70 -13.23
C SER A 26 12.42 18.28 -12.39
N SER A 27 13.30 17.46 -12.97
CA SER A 27 14.66 17.18 -12.49
C SER A 27 14.72 16.69 -11.03
N VAL A 28 15.21 17.52 -10.10
CA VAL A 28 15.49 17.10 -8.72
C VAL A 28 14.21 16.80 -7.94
N ALA A 29 13.17 17.60 -8.13
CA ALA A 29 11.89 17.40 -7.44
C ALA A 29 11.24 16.07 -7.87
N PHE A 30 11.35 15.71 -9.15
CA PHE A 30 10.92 14.42 -9.66
C PHE A 30 11.68 13.27 -8.98
N VAL A 31 13.01 13.37 -8.88
CA VAL A 31 13.83 12.33 -8.21
C VAL A 31 13.45 12.16 -6.74
N LEU A 32 13.19 13.25 -6.02
CA LEU A 32 12.79 13.20 -4.61
C LEU A 32 11.43 12.52 -4.41
N LEU A 33 10.48 12.72 -5.33
CA LEU A 33 9.18 12.02 -5.28
C LEU A 33 9.36 10.51 -5.39
N PHE A 34 10.12 10.03 -6.39
CA PHE A 34 10.40 8.59 -6.50
C PHE A 34 11.17 8.06 -5.30
N LEU A 35 12.18 8.78 -4.83
CA LEU A 35 12.94 8.36 -3.65
C LEU A 35 12.04 8.22 -2.42
N SER A 36 11.11 9.16 -2.22
CA SER A 36 10.13 9.11 -1.13
C SER A 36 9.18 7.92 -1.27
N GLU A 37 8.63 7.67 -2.46
CA GLU A 37 7.75 6.53 -2.68
C GLU A 37 8.47 5.19 -2.43
N TYR A 38 9.68 5.00 -2.96
CA TYR A 38 10.46 3.78 -2.72
C TYR A 38 10.93 3.67 -1.27
N GLY A 39 11.26 4.79 -0.62
CA GLY A 39 11.57 4.84 0.81
C GLY A 39 10.40 4.39 1.66
N SER A 40 9.18 4.87 1.36
CA SER A 40 7.96 4.43 2.05
C SER A 40 7.71 2.93 1.85
N LEU A 41 7.99 2.40 0.66
CA LEU A 41 7.82 0.98 0.37
C LEU A 41 8.74 0.11 1.24
N ILE A 42 10.02 0.46 1.35
CA ILE A 42 10.97 -0.24 2.23
C ILE A 42 10.53 -0.12 3.70
N PHE A 43 10.09 1.07 4.12
CA PHE A 43 9.61 1.32 5.47
C PHE A 43 8.44 0.40 5.85
N PHE A 44 7.43 0.27 4.99
CA PHE A 44 6.28 -0.62 5.25
C PHE A 44 6.68 -2.11 5.27
N CYS A 45 7.63 -2.54 4.44
CA CYS A 45 8.17 -3.91 4.52
C CYS A 45 8.81 -4.19 5.87
N VAL A 46 9.64 -3.28 6.38
CA VAL A 46 10.27 -3.42 7.69
C VAL A 46 9.23 -3.37 8.81
N LEU A 47 8.29 -2.43 8.76
CA LEU A 47 7.22 -2.30 9.76
C LEU A 47 6.39 -3.58 9.86
N SER A 48 6.03 -4.18 8.72
CA SER A 48 5.28 -5.44 8.70
C SER A 48 6.06 -6.61 9.32
N SER A 49 7.38 -6.70 9.09
CA SER A 49 8.25 -7.70 9.72
C SER A 49 8.36 -7.50 11.24
N VAL A 50 8.42 -6.26 11.72
CA VAL A 50 8.41 -5.95 13.16
C VAL A 50 7.11 -6.40 13.81
N MET A 51 5.96 -6.04 13.22
CA MET A 51 4.65 -6.28 13.81
C MET A 51 4.25 -7.77 13.84
N PHE A 52 4.59 -8.54 12.80
CA PHE A 52 4.12 -9.91 12.64
C PHE A 52 5.19 -10.99 12.81
N PHE A 53 6.48 -10.67 12.56
CA PHE A 53 7.54 -11.68 12.41
C PHE A 53 8.80 -11.40 13.27
N ASN A 54 8.66 -10.69 14.39
CA ASN A 54 9.73 -10.45 15.38
C ASN A 54 11.04 -9.94 14.77
N PHE A 55 10.96 -8.99 13.84
CA PHE A 55 12.11 -8.31 13.21
C PHE A 55 13.13 -9.26 12.56
N SER A 56 12.66 -10.12 11.67
CA SER A 56 13.53 -10.93 10.83
C SER A 56 13.79 -10.25 9.49
N MET A 57 15.09 -10.15 9.13
CA MET A 57 15.56 -9.62 7.84
C MET A 57 15.09 -10.48 6.65
N VAL A 58 14.88 -11.78 6.86
CA VAL A 58 14.39 -12.67 5.80
C VAL A 58 12.94 -12.33 5.46
N PHE A 59 12.11 -12.06 6.48
CA PHE A 59 10.72 -11.70 6.28
C PHE A 59 10.54 -10.32 5.65
N SER A 60 11.39 -9.33 5.95
CA SER A 60 11.32 -8.03 5.27
C SER A 60 11.63 -8.15 3.77
N PHE A 61 12.60 -8.98 3.39
CA PHE A 61 12.93 -9.25 1.99
C PHE A 61 11.80 -10.00 1.28
N LEU A 62 11.18 -10.98 1.96
CA LEU A 62 10.03 -11.71 1.45
C LEU A 62 8.82 -10.78 1.22
N MET A 63 8.54 -9.87 2.15
CA MET A 63 7.47 -8.89 1.97
C MET A 63 7.74 -7.97 0.77
N PHE A 64 8.98 -7.54 0.56
CA PHE A 64 9.35 -6.75 -0.60
C PHE A 64 9.18 -7.53 -1.93
N SER A 65 9.58 -8.80 -1.98
CA SER A 65 9.41 -9.63 -3.18
C SER A 65 7.93 -9.90 -3.49
N LEU A 66 7.09 -10.08 -2.45
CA LEU A 66 5.64 -10.18 -2.62
C LEU A 66 5.02 -8.91 -3.21
N LEU A 67 5.46 -7.72 -2.80
CA LEU A 67 4.95 -6.46 -3.37
C LEU A 67 5.25 -6.35 -4.87
N ILE A 68 6.46 -6.75 -5.30
CA ILE A 68 6.83 -6.77 -6.72
C ILE A 68 5.98 -7.80 -7.48
N PHE A 69 5.75 -8.97 -6.89
CA PHE A 69 4.91 -10.00 -7.48
C PHE A 69 3.45 -9.54 -7.66
N ILE A 70 2.85 -8.96 -6.61
CA ILE A 70 1.48 -8.43 -6.62
C ILE A 70 1.32 -7.36 -7.71
N ARG A 71 2.32 -6.49 -7.89
CA ARG A 71 2.32 -5.49 -8.97
C ARG A 71 2.26 -6.12 -10.36
N SER A 72 2.90 -7.28 -10.54
CA SER A 72 2.94 -7.99 -11.83
C SER A 72 1.67 -8.82 -12.08
N SER A 73 1.06 -9.36 -11.03
CA SER A 73 -0.02 -10.35 -11.16
C SER A 73 -1.43 -9.77 -11.31
N PHE A 74 -1.70 -8.56 -10.80
CA PHE A 74 -3.06 -8.04 -10.72
C PHE A 74 -3.29 -6.80 -11.62
N PRO A 75 -4.46 -6.72 -12.30
CA PRO A 75 -4.86 -5.51 -13.00
C PRO A 75 -5.17 -4.39 -11.99
N ARG A 76 -5.15 -3.14 -12.48
CA ARG A 76 -5.53 -1.97 -11.68
C ARG A 76 -7.00 -2.05 -11.28
N TYR A 77 -7.30 -1.71 -10.03
CA TYR A 77 -8.68 -1.65 -9.55
C TYR A 77 -9.31 -0.29 -9.90
N ARG A 78 -10.65 -0.18 -9.91
CA ARG A 78 -11.36 1.10 -10.08
C ARG A 78 -11.65 1.76 -8.72
N TYR A 79 -11.64 3.09 -8.67
CA TYR A 79 -11.80 3.85 -7.42
C TYR A 79 -13.10 3.50 -6.67
N ASP A 80 -14.22 3.44 -7.37
CA ASP A 80 -15.52 3.10 -6.78
C ASP A 80 -15.52 1.74 -6.08
N LEU A 81 -14.89 0.76 -6.71
CA LEU A 81 -14.80 -0.58 -6.17
C LEU A 81 -13.87 -0.59 -4.95
N MET A 82 -12.75 0.15 -4.98
CA MET A 82 -11.83 0.27 -3.85
C MET A 82 -12.54 0.87 -2.64
N MET A 83 -13.28 1.96 -2.85
CA MET A 83 -14.05 2.62 -1.81
C MET A 83 -15.08 1.66 -1.20
N SER A 84 -15.79 0.91 -2.05
CA SER A 84 -16.74 -0.10 -1.58
C SER A 84 -16.08 -1.21 -0.77
N LEU A 85 -14.86 -1.62 -1.12
CA LEU A 85 -14.10 -2.63 -0.40
C LEU A 85 -13.69 -2.13 0.99
N PHE A 86 -13.15 -0.91 1.09
CA PHE A 86 -12.72 -0.35 2.37
C PHE A 86 -13.89 -0.10 3.31
N TRP A 87 -14.96 0.52 2.81
CA TRP A 87 -16.08 0.96 3.65
C TRP A 87 -17.04 -0.17 4.01
N PHE A 88 -17.43 -1.02 3.06
CA PHE A 88 -18.43 -2.04 3.33
C PHE A 88 -17.86 -3.37 3.76
N LYS A 89 -16.59 -3.68 3.46
CA LYS A 89 -15.98 -4.95 3.84
C LYS A 89 -14.93 -4.79 4.91
N LEU A 90 -13.91 -3.95 4.68
CA LEU A 90 -12.74 -3.89 5.55
C LEU A 90 -13.04 -3.23 6.90
N LEU A 91 -13.81 -2.13 6.90
CA LEU A 91 -14.17 -1.40 8.12
C LEU A 91 -15.08 -2.21 9.07
N PRO A 92 -16.16 -2.89 8.62
CA PRO A 92 -16.94 -3.73 9.52
C PRO A 92 -16.13 -4.90 10.10
N ILE A 93 -15.26 -5.52 9.28
CA ILE A 93 -14.38 -6.60 9.73
C ILE A 93 -13.39 -6.11 10.80
N SER A 94 -12.76 -4.97 10.61
CA SER A 94 -11.79 -4.45 11.58
C SER A 94 -12.46 -4.08 12.91
N LEU A 95 -13.66 -3.51 12.88
CA LEU A 95 -14.44 -3.20 14.08
C LEU A 95 -14.87 -4.46 14.84
N ILE A 96 -15.29 -5.52 14.14
CA ILE A 96 -15.65 -6.80 14.77
C ILE A 96 -14.43 -7.43 15.46
N ILE A 97 -13.26 -7.42 14.79
CA ILE A 97 -12.02 -7.96 15.35
C ILE A 97 -11.59 -7.16 16.59
N LEU A 98 -11.66 -5.83 16.54
CA LEU A 98 -11.33 -4.98 17.68
C LEU A 98 -12.27 -5.26 18.86
N GLY A 99 -13.58 -5.33 18.62
CA GLY A 99 -14.56 -5.67 19.65
C GLY A 99 -14.30 -7.04 20.29
N TYR A 100 -13.94 -8.04 19.48
CA TYR A 100 -13.58 -9.37 19.98
C TYR A 100 -12.35 -9.35 20.90
N TYR A 101 -11.28 -8.66 20.52
CA TYR A 101 -10.08 -8.57 21.36
C TYR A 101 -10.33 -7.80 22.66
N VAL A 102 -11.18 -6.78 22.64
CA VAL A 102 -11.60 -6.05 23.86
C VAL A 102 -12.32 -7.02 24.80
N VAL A 103 -13.30 -7.78 24.32
CA VAL A 103 -14.05 -8.76 25.15
C VAL A 103 -13.16 -9.90 25.65
N LEU A 104 -12.15 -10.31 24.89
CA LEU A 104 -11.23 -11.38 25.32
C LEU A 104 -10.27 -10.91 26.42
N PHE A 105 -9.90 -9.63 26.40
CA PHE A 105 -8.94 -9.06 27.34
C PHE A 105 -9.58 -8.60 28.66
N PHE A 106 -10.85 -8.20 28.64
CA PHE A 106 -11.66 -7.89 29.83
C PHE A 106 -12.26 -9.16 30.44
#